data_AF-A0A959N4P6-F1
#
_entry.id   AF-A0A959N4P6-F1
#
_cell.length_a   1.000
_cell.length_b   1.000
_cell.length_c   1.000
_cell.angle_alpha   90.00
_cell.angle_beta   90.00
_cell.angle_gamma   90.00
#
_symmetry.space_group_name_H-M   'P 1'
#
loop_
_entity.id
_entity.type
_entity.pdbx_description
1 polymer ?
#
loop_
_entity_poly.entity_id
_entity_poly.type
_entity_poly.pdbx_seq_one_letter_code
_entity_poly.pdbx_strand_id
1 'polypeptide(L)'
;MSELINNSRKRVDKLKELILTLHKDKSASDVQKELTELMGSVPYGEVVQAEEELIQDGLEREEVLKFCDIHTAALKRNIDTSMAKGIPEGHPVDTFIKENQALQKEIDTIQHIYHTISSRSDDENCNDILKEIHQHFNNLMDVDKHYVRKENLVFPYLEKNEITGPPMVMWGKHDEIRGFLKSSIELLCDVPEVTKEEVEGFWELMFYPAINGIQEMFYKEEQILFPMCMDTLTEIDWYEIYKQSNEIGFCLFSPEIEWKPNVTIEESGNVNSDNKIKLSTGLFTVEEIESMLNSIPQDITFVDKDDKVRYFSQGKERIFDRNKAIL
;
A
#
# COMPACT_ATOMS: atom_id res chain seq x y z
N MET A 1 9.42 31.17 17.33
CA MET A 1 9.80 29.98 16.54
C MET A 1 10.39 28.85 17.39
N SER A 2 11.19 29.12 18.44
CA SER A 2 11.73 28.04 19.29
C SER A 2 10.68 27.33 20.16
N GLU A 3 9.64 28.02 20.63
CA GLU A 3 8.60 27.41 21.48
C GLU A 3 7.71 26.38 20.74
N LEU A 4 7.41 26.60 19.46
CA LEU A 4 6.64 25.66 18.63
C LEU A 4 7.45 24.39 18.30
N ILE A 5 8.73 24.56 17.97
CA ILE A 5 9.67 23.45 17.69
C ILE A 5 9.90 22.60 18.96
N ASN A 6 10.01 23.24 20.12
CA ASN A 6 10.21 22.56 21.41
C ASN A 6 8.94 21.79 21.86
N ASN A 7 7.77 22.15 21.33
CA ASN A 7 6.53 21.40 21.59
C ASN A 7 6.45 20.14 20.69
N SER A 8 6.77 20.26 19.41
CA SER A 8 6.73 19.13 18.47
C SER A 8 7.69 18.00 18.85
N ARG A 9 8.96 18.30 19.14
CA ARG A 9 9.91 17.25 19.56
C ARG A 9 9.47 16.53 20.84
N LYS A 10 8.96 17.28 21.82
CA LYS A 10 8.43 16.69 23.07
C LYS A 10 7.22 15.79 22.82
N ARG A 11 6.36 16.13 21.86
CA ARG A 11 5.23 15.27 21.47
C ARG A 11 5.72 13.98 20.83
N VAL A 12 6.69 14.04 19.92
CA VAL A 12 7.32 12.85 19.32
C VAL A 12 7.93 11.95 20.40
N ASP A 13 8.76 12.51 21.30
CA ASP A 13 9.38 11.73 22.38
C ASP A 13 8.32 11.10 23.30
N LYS A 14 7.21 11.81 23.57
CA LYS A 14 6.12 11.29 24.38
C LYS A 14 5.32 10.20 23.66
N LEU A 15 5.10 10.33 22.35
CA LEU A 15 4.50 9.28 21.53
C LEU A 15 5.34 8.02 21.61
N LYS A 16 6.66 8.11 21.42
CA LYS A 16 7.57 6.97 21.55
C LYS A 16 7.44 6.27 22.92
N GLU A 17 7.37 7.03 24.02
CA GLU A 17 7.19 6.48 25.36
C GLU A 17 5.83 5.77 25.52
N LEU A 18 4.74 6.36 25.00
CA LEU A 18 3.42 5.76 25.05
C LEU A 18 3.33 4.48 24.23
N ILE A 19 3.96 4.49 23.05
CA ILE A 19 4.10 3.31 22.18
C ILE A 19 4.81 2.19 22.94
N LEU A 20 5.98 2.46 23.53
CA LEU A 20 6.74 1.44 24.27
C LEU A 20 6.05 0.96 25.56
N THR A 21 5.24 1.80 26.20
CA THR A 21 4.50 1.42 27.43
C THR A 21 3.27 0.56 27.16
N LEU A 22 2.72 0.56 25.94
CA LEU A 22 1.66 -0.38 25.55
C LEU A 22 2.08 -1.85 25.60
N HIS A 23 3.39 -2.14 25.51
CA HIS A 23 3.90 -3.50 25.74
C HIS A 23 3.83 -3.96 27.20
N LYS A 24 3.73 -3.05 28.16
CA LYS A 24 3.87 -3.36 29.59
C LYS A 24 2.51 -3.42 30.29
N ASP A 25 1.55 -4.12 29.69
CA ASP A 25 0.22 -4.42 30.25
C ASP A 25 -0.78 -3.25 30.32
N LYS A 26 -0.64 -2.18 29.51
CA LYS A 26 -1.68 -1.15 29.35
C LYS A 26 -2.62 -1.48 28.20
N SER A 27 -3.92 -1.25 28.37
CA SER A 27 -4.90 -1.42 27.29
C SER A 27 -4.83 -0.25 26.28
N ALA A 28 -5.20 -0.50 25.03
CA ALA A 28 -5.32 0.54 23.99
C ALA A 28 -6.20 1.72 24.43
N SER A 29 -7.26 1.43 25.20
CA SER A 29 -8.20 2.42 25.72
C SER A 29 -7.57 3.35 26.78
N ASP A 30 -6.70 2.82 27.64
CA ASP A 30 -6.04 3.62 28.67
C ASP A 30 -5.06 4.62 28.04
N VAL A 31 -4.34 4.17 27.01
CA VAL A 31 -3.39 5.01 26.27
C VAL A 31 -4.10 6.02 25.38
N GLN A 32 -5.24 5.68 24.78
CA GLN A 32 -6.09 6.65 24.08
C GLN A 32 -6.52 7.80 25.00
N LYS A 33 -6.95 7.47 26.23
CA LYS A 33 -7.37 8.47 27.20
C LYS A 33 -6.19 9.35 27.62
N GLU A 34 -5.04 8.75 27.90
CA GLU A 34 -3.81 9.46 28.24
C GLU A 34 -3.33 10.37 27.09
N LEU A 35 -3.39 9.91 25.84
CA LEU A 35 -3.09 10.70 24.63
C LEU A 35 -4.03 11.90 24.48
N THR A 36 -5.33 11.66 24.65
CA THR A 36 -6.36 12.70 24.52
C THR A 36 -6.23 13.76 25.60
N GLU A 37 -5.96 13.36 26.84
CA GLU A 37 -5.78 14.26 27.99
C GLU A 37 -4.47 15.07 27.90
N LEU A 38 -3.38 14.46 27.39
CA LEU A 38 -2.07 15.10 27.35
C LEU A 38 -1.83 15.97 26.11
N MET A 39 -2.27 15.51 24.93
CA MET A 39 -1.85 16.12 23.66
C MET A 39 -3.02 16.67 22.83
N GLY A 40 -4.27 16.42 23.20
CA GLY A 40 -5.43 16.81 22.39
C GLY A 40 -5.38 16.14 21.03
N SER A 41 -5.21 16.91 19.96
CA SER A 41 -5.01 16.40 18.60
C SER A 41 -3.52 16.31 18.22
N VAL A 42 -3.14 15.22 17.57
CA VAL A 42 -1.76 14.91 17.17
C VAL A 42 -1.65 15.03 15.64
N PRO A 43 -0.75 15.88 15.12
CA PRO A 43 -0.48 15.92 13.68
C PRO A 43 0.05 14.56 13.19
N TYR A 44 -0.43 14.09 12.04
CA TYR A 44 -0.05 12.78 11.49
C TYR A 44 1.49 12.67 11.28
N GLY A 45 2.16 13.76 10.92
CA GLY A 45 3.61 13.78 10.73
C GLY A 45 4.42 13.47 12.00
N GLU A 46 3.89 13.79 13.19
CA GLU A 46 4.55 13.48 14.46
C GLU A 46 4.41 12.00 14.83
N VAL A 47 3.30 11.37 14.45
CA VAL A 47 3.08 9.92 14.61
C VAL A 47 4.11 9.17 13.76
N VAL A 48 4.24 9.57 12.51
CA VAL A 48 5.14 8.95 11.52
C VAL A 48 6.59 9.12 11.94
N GLN A 49 6.96 10.31 12.43
CA GLN A 49 8.30 10.54 12.96
C GLN A 49 8.60 9.65 14.17
N ALA A 50 7.64 9.49 15.10
CA ALA A 50 7.82 8.64 16.26
C ALA A 50 8.04 7.16 15.86
N GLU A 51 7.29 6.66 14.88
CA GLU A 51 7.44 5.30 14.36
C GLU A 51 8.80 5.08 13.67
N GLU A 52 9.22 5.99 12.80
CA GLU A 52 10.50 5.88 12.10
C GLU A 52 11.67 5.87 13.10
N GLU A 53 11.64 6.73 14.13
CA GLU A 53 12.66 6.73 15.17
C GLU A 53 12.67 5.44 16.01
N LEU A 54 11.52 4.83 16.28
CA LEU A 54 11.45 3.55 17.00
C LEU A 54 12.03 2.39 16.19
N ILE A 55 11.79 2.38 14.87
CA ILE A 55 12.39 1.40 13.96
C ILE A 55 13.92 1.57 13.94
N GLN A 56 14.40 2.81 13.88
CA GLN A 56 15.84 3.12 13.94
C GLN A 56 16.47 2.73 15.28
N ASP A 57 15.72 2.84 16.38
CA ASP A 57 16.15 2.42 17.72
C ASP A 57 16.19 0.87 17.89
N GLY A 58 15.86 0.11 16.85
CA GLY A 58 16.03 -1.34 16.77
C GLY A 58 14.78 -2.15 17.12
N LEU A 59 13.59 -1.55 17.04
CA LEU A 59 12.34 -2.25 17.27
C LEU A 59 12.04 -3.24 16.13
N GLU A 60 11.70 -4.49 16.47
CA GLU A 60 11.47 -5.55 15.47
C GLU A 60 10.19 -5.30 14.67
N ARG A 61 10.22 -5.70 13.39
CA ARG A 61 9.12 -5.44 12.44
C ARG A 61 7.75 -5.96 12.91
N GLU A 62 7.73 -7.17 13.48
CA GLU A 62 6.51 -7.78 13.99
C GLU A 62 5.91 -7.00 15.18
N GLU A 63 6.76 -6.37 15.99
CA GLU A 63 6.31 -5.51 17.08
C GLU A 63 5.69 -4.23 16.50
N VAL A 64 6.36 -3.60 15.52
CA VAL A 64 5.86 -2.40 14.79
C VAL A 64 4.48 -2.64 14.17
N LEU A 65 4.24 -3.80 13.58
CA LEU A 65 2.92 -4.16 13.03
C LEU A 65 1.84 -4.24 14.10
N LYS A 66 2.12 -4.86 15.26
CA LYS A 66 1.18 -4.94 16.39
C LYS A 66 0.89 -3.57 17.01
N PHE A 67 1.91 -2.72 17.06
CA PHE A 67 1.81 -1.36 17.55
C PHE A 67 0.91 -0.47 16.70
N CYS A 68 1.01 -0.58 15.37
CA CYS A 68 0.25 0.27 14.47
C CYS A 68 -1.26 0.16 14.73
N ASP A 69 -1.78 -1.05 14.97
CA ASP A 69 -3.21 -1.25 15.22
C ASP A 69 -3.66 -0.59 16.52
N ILE A 70 -2.85 -0.73 17.58
CA ILE A 70 -3.14 -0.15 18.89
C ILE A 70 -3.07 1.38 18.86
N HIS A 71 -2.05 1.97 18.21
CA HIS A 71 -1.92 3.42 18.13
C HIS A 71 -2.89 4.04 17.16
N THR A 72 -3.18 3.42 16.01
CA THR A 72 -4.21 3.90 15.09
C THR A 72 -5.57 3.89 15.79
N ALA A 73 -5.90 2.83 16.54
CA ALA A 73 -7.12 2.78 17.34
C ALA A 73 -7.15 3.88 18.42
N ALA A 74 -6.02 4.13 19.09
CA ALA A 74 -5.91 5.19 20.08
C ALA A 74 -6.00 6.60 19.46
N LEU A 75 -5.48 6.78 18.24
CA LEU A 75 -5.41 8.04 17.53
C LEU A 75 -6.63 8.29 16.62
N LYS A 76 -7.53 7.32 16.44
CA LYS A 76 -8.64 7.31 15.44
C LYS A 76 -9.59 8.52 15.50
N ARG A 77 -9.53 9.30 16.57
CA ARG A 77 -10.36 10.51 16.83
C ARG A 77 -9.56 11.78 17.06
N ASN A 78 -8.24 11.71 17.02
CA ASN A 78 -7.33 12.77 17.47
C ASN A 78 -6.32 13.17 16.39
N ILE A 79 -6.35 12.60 15.18
CA ILE A 79 -5.45 13.07 14.10
C ILE A 79 -6.02 14.38 13.53
N ASP A 80 -5.20 15.42 13.54
CA ASP A 80 -5.55 16.70 12.92
C ASP A 80 -5.09 16.73 11.46
N THR A 81 -6.05 16.72 10.54
CA THR A 81 -5.85 16.82 9.09
C THR A 81 -6.18 18.20 8.53
N SER A 82 -6.42 19.21 9.37
CA SER A 82 -6.81 20.56 8.93
C SER A 82 -5.79 21.26 8.03
N MET A 83 -4.53 20.84 8.08
CA MET A 83 -3.43 21.36 7.26
C MET A 83 -3.17 20.54 5.98
N ALA A 84 -3.93 19.45 5.74
CA ALA A 84 -3.74 18.61 4.56
C ALA A 84 -4.06 19.38 3.27
N LYS A 85 -3.25 19.17 2.23
CA LYS A 85 -3.49 19.77 0.91
C LYS A 85 -4.81 19.27 0.32
N GLY A 86 -5.51 20.15 -0.37
CA GLY A 86 -6.68 19.78 -1.16
C GLY A 86 -6.30 18.81 -2.27
N ILE A 87 -7.15 17.81 -2.51
CA ILE A 87 -6.92 16.77 -3.51
C ILE A 87 -7.70 17.16 -4.78
N PRO A 88 -7.02 17.40 -5.93
CA PRO A 88 -7.69 17.71 -7.19
C PRO A 88 -8.52 16.52 -7.69
N GLU A 89 -9.61 16.80 -8.40
CA GLU A 89 -10.40 15.76 -9.05
C GLU A 89 -9.58 15.02 -10.13
N GLY A 90 -9.72 13.70 -10.18
CA GLY A 90 -8.97 12.82 -11.08
C GLY A 90 -7.54 12.53 -10.63
N HIS A 91 -7.02 13.23 -9.61
CA HIS A 91 -5.70 12.96 -9.04
C HIS A 91 -5.61 11.49 -8.57
N PRO A 92 -4.43 10.83 -8.62
CA PRO A 92 -4.29 9.45 -8.14
C PRO A 92 -4.86 9.22 -6.73
N VAL A 93 -4.65 10.16 -5.81
CA VAL A 93 -5.24 10.14 -4.46
C VAL A 93 -6.77 10.22 -4.47
N ASP A 94 -7.37 11.07 -5.31
CA ASP A 94 -8.84 11.12 -5.46
C ASP A 94 -9.38 9.77 -5.93
N THR A 95 -8.66 9.12 -6.84
CA THR A 95 -9.01 7.77 -7.30
C THR A 95 -8.94 6.75 -6.17
N PHE A 96 -7.86 6.74 -5.37
CA PHE A 96 -7.75 5.85 -4.21
C PHE A 96 -8.90 6.05 -3.20
N ILE A 97 -9.28 7.30 -2.93
CA ILE A 97 -10.41 7.60 -2.03
C ILE A 97 -11.75 7.10 -2.61
N LYS A 98 -11.97 7.27 -3.91
CA LYS A 98 -13.18 6.76 -4.58
C LYS A 98 -13.25 5.23 -4.58
N GLU A 99 -12.11 4.55 -4.69
CA GLU A 99 -12.01 3.09 -4.53
C GLU A 99 -12.36 2.66 -3.09
N ASN A 100 -11.85 3.36 -2.07
CA ASN A 100 -12.22 3.10 -0.67
C ASN A 100 -13.73 3.25 -0.45
N GLN A 101 -14.34 4.29 -1.02
CA GLN A 101 -15.79 4.48 -0.96
C GLN A 101 -16.57 3.36 -1.68
N ALA A 102 -16.05 2.81 -2.78
CA ALA A 102 -16.67 1.70 -3.48
C ALA A 102 -16.58 0.41 -2.65
N LEU A 103 -15.41 0.10 -2.09
CA LEU A 103 -15.21 -1.03 -1.18
C LEU A 103 -16.07 -0.92 0.08
N GLN A 104 -16.22 0.28 0.66
CA GLN A 104 -17.07 0.50 1.83
C GLN A 104 -18.53 0.12 1.55
N LYS A 105 -19.05 0.37 0.34
CA LYS A 105 -20.42 -0.05 -0.03
C LYS A 105 -20.58 -1.56 -0.07
N GLU A 106 -19.57 -2.29 -0.55
CA GLU A 106 -19.57 -3.76 -0.53
C GLU A 106 -19.54 -4.27 0.91
N ILE A 107 -18.71 -3.67 1.77
CA ILE A 107 -18.61 -4.02 3.21
C ILE A 107 -19.93 -3.75 3.93
N ASP A 108 -20.55 -2.59 3.71
CA ASP A 108 -21.85 -2.25 4.30
C ASP A 108 -22.92 -3.26 3.89
N THR A 109 -22.89 -3.70 2.63
CA THR A 109 -23.82 -4.71 2.11
C THR A 109 -23.60 -6.07 2.77
N ILE A 110 -22.35 -6.52 2.88
CA ILE A 110 -21.97 -7.76 3.59
C ILE A 110 -22.46 -7.73 5.04
N GLN A 111 -22.20 -6.62 5.75
CA GLN A 111 -22.65 -6.45 7.14
C GLN A 111 -24.17 -6.47 7.24
N HIS A 112 -24.88 -5.84 6.31
CA HIS A 112 -26.35 -5.86 6.28
C HIS A 112 -26.89 -7.28 6.07
N ILE A 113 -26.34 -8.02 5.10
CA ILE A 113 -26.71 -9.41 4.82
C ILE A 113 -26.47 -10.27 6.07
N TYR A 114 -25.31 -10.15 6.71
CA TYR A 114 -25.02 -10.89 7.94
C TYR A 114 -26.00 -10.59 9.07
N HIS A 115 -26.41 -9.33 9.27
CA HIS A 115 -27.38 -8.99 10.32
C HIS A 115 -28.75 -9.66 10.13
N THR A 116 -29.10 -10.11 8.92
CA THR A 116 -30.34 -10.87 8.71
C THR A 116 -30.32 -12.22 9.41
N ILE A 117 -29.14 -12.76 9.74
CA ILE A 117 -28.97 -14.05 10.41
C ILE A 117 -29.57 -14.08 11.82
N SER A 118 -29.65 -12.94 12.50
CA SER A 118 -30.22 -12.85 13.85
C SER A 118 -31.70 -13.22 13.89
N SER A 119 -32.38 -13.21 12.75
CA SER A 119 -33.78 -13.63 12.62
C SER A 119 -33.99 -15.11 12.30
N ARG A 120 -32.91 -15.85 12.02
CA ARG A 120 -32.91 -17.28 11.68
C ARG A 120 -32.84 -18.15 12.93
N SER A 121 -33.37 -19.36 12.82
CA SER A 121 -33.22 -20.38 13.86
C SER A 121 -31.83 -21.02 13.80
N ASP A 122 -31.30 -21.52 14.92
CA ASP A 122 -29.90 -21.98 15.00
C ASP A 122 -29.60 -23.17 14.06
N ASP A 123 -30.56 -24.08 13.89
CA ASP A 123 -30.45 -25.24 12.99
C ASP A 123 -30.90 -24.95 11.54
N GLU A 124 -31.24 -23.70 11.21
CA GLU A 124 -31.73 -23.33 9.88
C GLU A 124 -30.60 -23.29 8.85
N ASN A 125 -30.84 -23.88 7.68
CA ASN A 125 -29.89 -23.83 6.57
C ASN A 125 -29.73 -22.39 6.07
N CYS A 126 -28.52 -21.85 6.16
CA CYS A 126 -28.17 -20.48 5.81
C CYS A 126 -27.31 -20.37 4.54
N ASN A 127 -27.39 -21.36 3.64
CA ASN A 127 -26.64 -21.36 2.37
C ASN A 127 -27.02 -20.19 1.44
N ASP A 128 -28.25 -19.69 1.51
CA ASP A 128 -28.68 -18.50 0.78
C ASP A 128 -27.88 -17.27 1.20
N ILE A 129 -27.73 -17.05 2.51
CA ILE A 129 -26.93 -15.97 3.08
C ILE A 129 -25.46 -16.10 2.67
N LEU A 130 -24.86 -17.28 2.78
CA LEU A 130 -23.46 -17.48 2.36
C LEU A 130 -23.24 -17.21 0.88
N LYS A 131 -24.18 -17.58 0.01
CA LYS A 131 -24.07 -17.30 -1.44
C LYS A 131 -24.09 -15.80 -1.73
N GLU A 132 -24.93 -15.05 -1.03
CA GLU A 132 -24.96 -13.59 -1.16
C GLU A 132 -23.65 -12.96 -0.66
N ILE A 133 -23.17 -13.38 0.53
CA ILE A 133 -21.87 -12.93 1.07
C ILE A 133 -20.73 -13.26 0.08
N HIS A 134 -20.74 -14.45 -0.52
CA HIS A 134 -19.73 -14.87 -1.49
C HIS A 134 -19.63 -13.95 -2.70
N GLN A 135 -20.76 -13.48 -3.24
CA GLN A 135 -20.72 -12.54 -4.36
C GLN A 135 -20.00 -11.23 -3.99
N HIS A 136 -20.24 -10.71 -2.79
CA HIS A 136 -19.60 -9.49 -2.33
C HIS A 136 -18.13 -9.70 -1.93
N PHE A 137 -17.78 -10.85 -1.35
CA PHE A 137 -16.37 -11.19 -1.11
C PHE A 137 -15.57 -11.32 -2.42
N ASN A 138 -16.17 -11.84 -3.49
CA ASN A 138 -15.54 -11.84 -4.81
C ASN A 138 -15.27 -10.42 -5.32
N ASN A 139 -16.17 -9.46 -5.06
CA ASN A 139 -15.93 -8.06 -5.39
C ASN A 139 -14.82 -7.47 -4.52
N LEU A 140 -14.77 -7.80 -3.22
CA LEU A 140 -13.71 -7.34 -2.31
C LEU A 140 -12.32 -7.83 -2.72
N MET A 141 -12.19 -8.96 -3.41
CA MET A 141 -10.90 -9.43 -3.95
C MET A 141 -10.25 -8.41 -4.89
N ASP A 142 -11.03 -7.51 -5.50
CA ASP A 142 -10.53 -6.46 -6.38
C ASP A 142 -9.67 -5.41 -5.64
N VAL A 143 -9.72 -5.39 -4.30
CA VAL A 143 -8.87 -4.55 -3.43
C VAL A 143 -7.38 -4.78 -3.69
N ASP A 144 -6.99 -5.96 -4.18
CA ASP A 144 -5.59 -6.24 -4.49
C ASP A 144 -5.01 -5.25 -5.51
N LYS A 145 -5.79 -4.83 -6.52
CA LYS A 145 -5.33 -3.80 -7.47
C LYS A 145 -5.01 -2.47 -6.79
N HIS A 146 -5.85 -2.08 -5.82
CA HIS A 146 -5.66 -0.88 -5.03
C HIS A 146 -4.38 -0.98 -4.17
N TYR A 147 -4.14 -2.12 -3.53
CA TYR A 147 -2.92 -2.38 -2.76
C TYR A 147 -1.67 -2.41 -3.63
N VAL A 148 -1.66 -3.20 -4.70
CA VAL A 148 -0.55 -3.33 -5.66
C VAL A 148 -0.18 -1.99 -6.27
N ARG A 149 -1.16 -1.12 -6.55
CA ARG A 149 -0.89 0.23 -7.07
C ARG A 149 -0.19 1.12 -6.05
N LYS A 150 -0.55 1.05 -4.76
CA LYS A 150 0.18 1.78 -3.71
C LYS A 150 1.58 1.18 -3.49
N GLU A 151 1.66 -0.14 -3.39
CA GLU A 151 2.89 -0.90 -3.16
C GLU A 151 3.96 -0.65 -4.22
N ASN A 152 3.56 -0.62 -5.50
CA ASN A 152 4.50 -0.53 -6.60
C ASN A 152 4.65 0.88 -7.17
N LEU A 153 3.66 1.76 -7.02
CA LEU A 153 3.71 3.10 -7.59
C LEU A 153 3.84 4.21 -6.55
N VAL A 154 3.35 4.05 -5.31
CA VAL A 154 3.38 5.14 -4.31
C VAL A 154 4.51 4.95 -3.32
N PHE A 155 4.62 3.76 -2.72
CA PHE A 155 5.61 3.44 -1.69
C PHE A 155 7.07 3.68 -2.11
N PRO A 156 7.50 3.34 -3.35
CA PRO A 156 8.88 3.59 -3.76
C PRO A 156 9.26 5.07 -3.75
N TYR A 157 8.31 5.99 -3.98
CA TYR A 157 8.57 7.42 -3.89
C TYR A 157 8.66 7.92 -2.46
N LEU A 158 7.92 7.32 -1.51
CA LEU A 158 8.10 7.60 -0.08
C LEU A 158 9.47 7.12 0.39
N GLU A 159 9.87 5.90 0.00
CA GLU A 159 11.17 5.33 0.34
C GLU A 159 12.33 6.16 -0.22
N LYS A 160 12.19 6.67 -1.45
CA LYS A 160 13.16 7.62 -2.06
C LYS A 160 13.30 8.91 -1.25
N ASN A 161 12.28 9.30 -0.49
CA ASN A 161 12.30 10.42 0.43
C ASN A 161 12.62 10.01 1.88
N GLU A 162 13.25 8.84 2.07
CA GLU A 162 13.69 8.30 3.36
C GLU A 162 12.54 7.97 4.34
N ILE A 163 11.32 7.80 3.82
CA ILE A 163 10.16 7.37 4.61
C ILE A 163 9.92 5.89 4.34
N THR A 164 10.30 5.03 5.29
CA THR A 164 10.28 3.56 5.07
C THR A 164 9.37 2.80 6.03
N GLY A 165 9.14 3.33 7.24
CA GLY A 165 8.27 2.71 8.24
C GLY A 165 6.82 2.53 7.78
N PRO A 166 6.10 3.62 7.43
CA PRO A 166 4.68 3.53 7.05
C PRO A 166 4.43 2.61 5.84
N PRO A 167 5.17 2.71 4.71
CA PRO A 167 5.02 1.78 3.59
C PRO A 167 5.14 0.31 4.00
N MET A 168 6.15 -0.01 4.81
CA MET A 168 6.42 -1.37 5.27
C MET A 168 5.27 -1.90 6.15
N VAL A 169 4.75 -1.09 7.06
CA VAL A 169 3.63 -1.45 7.93
C VAL A 169 2.34 -1.66 7.13
N MET A 170 2.05 -0.74 6.20
CA MET A 170 0.86 -0.82 5.35
C MET A 170 0.89 -2.07 4.47
N TRP A 171 2.06 -2.40 3.89
CA TRP A 171 2.23 -3.63 3.12
C TRP A 171 1.95 -4.87 3.97
N GLY A 172 2.52 -4.97 5.18
CA GLY A 172 2.25 -6.09 6.08
C GLY A 172 0.75 -6.26 6.37
N LYS A 173 0.02 -5.15 6.55
CA LYS A 173 -1.44 -5.18 6.73
C LYS A 173 -2.19 -5.60 5.46
N HIS A 174 -1.75 -5.17 4.28
CA HIS A 174 -2.32 -5.66 3.02
C HIS A 174 -2.17 -7.20 2.92
N ASP A 175 -1.02 -7.76 3.31
CA ASP A 175 -0.79 -9.20 3.27
C ASP A 175 -1.67 -9.97 4.26
N GLU A 176 -1.87 -9.46 5.47
CA GLU A 176 -2.83 -10.02 6.44
C GLU A 176 -4.25 -10.05 5.85
N ILE A 177 -4.70 -8.94 5.25
CA ILE A 177 -6.02 -8.80 4.64
C ILE A 177 -6.17 -9.76 3.45
N ARG A 178 -5.17 -9.86 2.58
CA ARG A 178 -5.13 -10.85 1.48
C ARG A 178 -5.29 -12.26 2.01
N GLY A 179 -4.62 -12.60 3.11
CA GLY A 179 -4.74 -13.89 3.78
C GLY A 179 -6.17 -14.19 4.24
N PHE A 180 -6.82 -13.24 4.92
CA PHE A 180 -8.20 -13.39 5.38
C PHE A 180 -9.20 -13.48 4.22
N LEU A 181 -9.06 -12.63 3.19
CA LEU A 181 -9.91 -12.66 2.01
C LEU A 181 -9.81 -14.00 1.27
N LYS A 182 -8.59 -14.49 1.05
CA LYS A 182 -8.36 -15.79 0.40
C LYS A 182 -8.99 -16.93 1.19
N SER A 183 -8.77 -16.96 2.51
CA SER A 183 -9.34 -17.99 3.38
C SER A 183 -10.88 -17.94 3.39
N SER A 184 -11.45 -16.74 3.35
CA SER A 184 -12.89 -16.53 3.27
C SER A 184 -13.48 -17.06 1.96
N ILE A 185 -12.83 -16.80 0.82
CA ILE A 185 -13.26 -17.31 -0.49
C ILE A 185 -13.16 -18.84 -0.56
N GLU A 186 -12.06 -19.42 -0.08
CA GLU A 186 -11.88 -20.88 -0.06
C GLU A 186 -13.01 -21.57 0.72
N LEU A 187 -13.35 -21.03 1.89
CA LEU A 187 -14.49 -21.51 2.66
C LEU A 187 -15.80 -21.42 1.87
N LEU A 188 -16.08 -20.27 1.26
CA LEU A 188 -17.34 -20.00 0.56
C LEU A 188 -17.56 -20.84 -0.70
N CYS A 189 -16.52 -21.47 -1.25
CA CYS A 189 -16.61 -22.33 -2.43
C CYS A 189 -17.09 -23.76 -2.13
N ASP A 190 -16.81 -24.29 -0.94
CA ASP A 190 -16.85 -25.74 -0.66
C ASP A 190 -17.91 -26.17 0.36
N VAL A 191 -18.86 -25.31 0.77
CA VAL A 191 -19.81 -25.67 1.84
C VAL A 191 -21.15 -26.21 1.31
N PRO A 192 -21.50 -27.48 1.63
CA PRO A 192 -22.73 -28.11 1.13
C PRO A 192 -23.99 -27.63 1.87
N GLU A 193 -23.95 -27.54 3.20
CA GLU A 193 -24.99 -26.97 4.07
C GLU A 193 -24.34 -26.37 5.32
N VAL A 194 -24.76 -25.17 5.70
CA VAL A 194 -24.34 -24.50 6.94
C VAL A 194 -25.48 -24.15 7.84
N THR A 195 -25.29 -24.38 9.13
CA THR A 195 -26.17 -23.88 10.18
C THR A 195 -25.84 -22.42 10.49
N LYS A 196 -26.73 -21.75 11.23
CA LYS A 196 -26.47 -20.39 11.69
C LYS A 196 -25.24 -20.32 12.61
N GLU A 197 -25.06 -21.29 13.50
CA GLU A 197 -23.90 -21.33 14.42
C GLU A 197 -22.58 -21.39 13.65
N GLU A 198 -22.52 -22.17 12.57
CA GLU A 198 -21.33 -22.25 11.72
C GLU A 198 -21.06 -20.92 11.01
N VAL A 199 -22.10 -20.25 10.48
CA VAL A 199 -21.95 -18.94 9.84
C VAL A 199 -21.50 -17.86 10.83
N GLU A 200 -22.01 -17.86 12.06
CA GLU A 200 -21.55 -16.95 13.12
C GLU A 200 -20.06 -17.20 13.45
N GLY A 201 -19.63 -18.47 13.50
CA GLY A 201 -18.22 -18.83 13.67
C GLY A 201 -17.34 -18.36 12.50
N PHE A 202 -17.80 -18.55 11.26
CA PHE A 202 -17.09 -18.06 10.07
C PHE A 202 -16.99 -16.53 10.04
N TRP A 203 -18.05 -15.86 10.48
CA TRP A 203 -18.08 -14.43 10.61
C TRP A 203 -17.01 -13.92 11.57
N GLU A 204 -16.99 -14.44 12.80
CA GLU A 204 -16.05 -14.00 13.84
C GLU A 204 -14.59 -14.27 13.45
N LEU A 205 -14.31 -15.45 12.88
CA LEU A 205 -12.93 -15.92 12.66
C LEU A 205 -12.33 -15.51 11.31
N MET A 206 -13.15 -15.23 10.30
CA MET A 206 -12.68 -14.98 8.93
C MET A 206 -13.29 -13.74 8.29
N PHE A 207 -14.62 -13.68 8.18
CA PHE A 207 -15.26 -12.60 7.40
C PHE A 207 -15.10 -11.24 8.06
N TYR A 208 -15.33 -11.14 9.38
CA TYR A 208 -15.19 -9.90 10.12
C TYR A 208 -13.74 -9.39 10.16
N PRO A 209 -12.72 -10.21 10.45
CA PRO A 209 -11.32 -9.80 10.31
C PRO A 209 -10.97 -9.26 8.93
N ALA A 210 -11.45 -9.89 7.84
CA ALA A 210 -11.22 -9.43 6.48
C ALA A 210 -11.80 -8.02 6.23
N ILE A 211 -13.10 -7.84 6.49
CA ILE A 211 -13.77 -6.57 6.21
C ILE A 211 -13.29 -5.46 7.16
N ASN A 212 -13.07 -5.77 8.45
CA ASN A 212 -12.58 -4.80 9.42
C ASN A 212 -11.15 -4.35 9.06
N GLY A 213 -10.29 -5.28 8.63
CA GLY A 213 -8.95 -4.95 8.16
C GLY A 213 -8.97 -3.96 6.99
N ILE A 214 -9.83 -4.19 6.01
CA ILE A 214 -10.03 -3.25 4.88
C ILE A 214 -10.53 -1.88 5.39
N GLN A 215 -11.52 -1.83 6.29
CA GLN A 215 -12.04 -0.56 6.84
C GLN A 215 -10.99 0.21 7.65
N GLU A 216 -10.13 -0.49 8.38
CA GLU A 216 -9.02 0.13 9.10
C GLU A 216 -7.99 0.72 8.15
N MET A 217 -7.75 0.07 7.01
CA MET A 217 -6.88 0.59 5.98
C MET A 217 -7.40 1.90 5.38
N PHE A 218 -8.70 2.05 5.15
CA PHE A 218 -9.26 3.34 4.69
C PHE A 218 -8.88 4.50 5.61
N TYR A 219 -8.99 4.29 6.92
CA TYR A 219 -8.61 5.30 7.90
C TYR A 219 -7.11 5.61 7.84
N LYS A 220 -6.26 4.58 7.86
CA LYS A 220 -4.79 4.73 7.79
C LYS A 220 -4.37 5.44 6.50
N GLU A 221 -5.04 5.15 5.41
CA GLU A 221 -4.81 5.76 4.11
C GLU A 221 -5.21 7.24 4.08
N GLU A 222 -6.48 7.53 4.38
CA GLU A 222 -7.04 8.86 4.18
C GLU A 222 -6.55 9.86 5.22
N GLN A 223 -6.25 9.40 6.45
CA GLN A 223 -5.86 10.28 7.55
C GLN A 223 -4.35 10.39 7.74
N ILE A 224 -3.56 9.44 7.23
CA ILE A 224 -2.11 9.39 7.46
C ILE A 224 -1.34 9.31 6.14
N LEU A 225 -1.54 8.23 5.36
CA LEU A 225 -0.74 7.99 4.16
C LEU A 225 -0.93 9.07 3.09
N PHE A 226 -2.17 9.38 2.70
CA PHE A 226 -2.42 10.32 1.62
C PHE A 226 -2.02 11.75 1.97
N PRO A 227 -2.33 12.30 3.16
CA PRO A 227 -1.78 13.58 3.57
C PRO A 227 -0.26 13.62 3.52
N MET A 228 0.42 12.58 4.03
CA MET A 228 1.87 12.44 3.94
C MET A 228 2.37 12.44 2.51
N CYS A 229 1.80 11.59 1.64
CA CYS A 229 2.19 11.53 0.24
C CYS A 229 1.99 12.89 -0.46
N MET A 230 0.89 13.60 -0.16
CA MET A 230 0.63 14.92 -0.73
C MET A 230 1.64 15.97 -0.27
N ASP A 231 2.19 15.84 0.94
CA ASP A 231 3.22 16.73 1.46
C ASP A 231 4.63 16.38 0.96
N THR A 232 4.91 15.10 0.71
CA THR A 232 6.22 14.59 0.31
C THR A 232 6.44 14.53 -1.21
N LEU A 233 5.48 14.00 -1.99
CA LEU A 233 5.67 13.73 -3.43
C LEU A 233 5.50 15.01 -4.25
N THR A 234 6.27 15.11 -5.33
CA THR A 234 6.15 16.21 -6.29
C THR A 234 5.03 15.95 -7.31
N GLU A 235 4.56 17.00 -7.98
CA GLU A 235 3.60 16.87 -9.10
C GLU A 235 4.13 15.97 -10.23
N ILE A 236 5.44 15.93 -10.45
CA ILE A 236 6.07 15.06 -11.46
C ILE A 236 5.98 13.60 -11.01
N ASP A 237 6.27 13.31 -9.75
CA ASP A 237 6.13 11.95 -9.19
C ASP A 237 4.68 11.46 -9.34
N TRP A 238 3.71 12.30 -8.98
CA TRP A 238 2.29 11.98 -9.15
C TRP A 238 1.89 11.75 -10.61
N TYR A 239 2.48 12.48 -11.55
CA TYR A 239 2.22 12.24 -12.97
C TYR A 239 2.79 10.91 -13.47
N GLU A 240 3.96 10.51 -13.00
CA GLU A 240 4.50 9.18 -13.30
C GLU A 240 3.63 8.06 -12.71
N ILE A 241 3.11 8.26 -11.49
CA ILE A 241 2.14 7.35 -10.85
C ILE A 241 0.85 7.26 -11.67
N TYR A 242 0.31 8.41 -12.08
CA TYR A 242 -0.90 8.50 -12.88
C TYR A 242 -0.78 7.71 -14.19
N LYS A 243 0.32 7.90 -14.93
CA LYS A 243 0.54 7.20 -16.22
C LYS A 243 0.62 5.68 -16.08
N GLN A 244 1.28 5.20 -15.02
CA GLN A 244 1.47 3.76 -14.77
C GLN A 244 0.26 3.09 -14.13
N SER A 245 -0.67 3.86 -13.56
CA SER A 245 -1.85 3.33 -12.84
C SER A 245 -2.72 2.41 -13.71
N ASN A 246 -2.87 2.73 -15.00
CA ASN A 246 -3.65 1.92 -15.93
C ASN A 246 -3.05 0.54 -16.21
N GLU A 247 -1.74 0.35 -16.03
CA GLU A 247 -1.08 -0.94 -16.26
C GLU A 247 -1.47 -1.97 -15.18
N ILE A 248 -1.74 -1.50 -13.97
CA ILE A 248 -2.21 -2.32 -12.84
C ILE A 248 -3.75 -2.40 -12.85
N GLY A 249 -4.41 -1.28 -13.11
CA GLY A 249 -5.86 -1.14 -13.09
C GLY A 249 -6.40 -0.53 -11.78
N PHE A 250 -7.73 -0.60 -11.65
CA PHE A 250 -8.47 0.05 -10.58
C PHE A 250 -9.40 -0.93 -9.86
N CYS A 251 -9.70 -0.62 -8.60
CA CYS A 251 -10.52 -1.44 -7.71
C CYS A 251 -11.96 -0.92 -7.65
N LEU A 252 -12.92 -1.65 -8.22
CA LEU A 252 -14.37 -1.35 -8.18
C LEU A 252 -14.81 0.06 -8.64
N PHE A 253 -13.88 0.87 -9.13
CA PHE A 253 -14.08 2.22 -9.61
C PHE A 253 -13.24 2.41 -10.87
N SER A 254 -13.77 3.15 -11.85
CA SER A 254 -13.05 3.52 -13.05
C SER A 254 -12.96 5.04 -13.13
N PRO A 255 -11.77 5.65 -13.10
CA PRO A 255 -11.65 7.09 -13.25
C PRO A 255 -12.06 7.53 -14.66
N GLU A 256 -12.99 8.48 -14.75
CA GLU A 256 -13.46 9.04 -16.02
C GLU A 256 -12.74 10.34 -16.39
N ILE A 257 -12.12 10.99 -15.40
CA ILE A 257 -11.52 12.30 -15.55
C ILE A 257 -10.02 12.16 -15.73
N GLU A 258 -9.52 12.73 -16.83
CA GLU A 258 -8.09 12.82 -17.09
C GLU A 258 -7.48 13.88 -16.17
N TRP A 259 -6.54 13.48 -15.31
CA TRP A 259 -5.79 14.41 -14.47
C TRP A 259 -4.55 14.93 -15.18
N LYS A 260 -4.29 16.23 -15.01
CA LYS A 260 -3.13 16.90 -15.59
C LYS A 260 -2.36 17.61 -14.48
N PRO A 261 -1.04 17.44 -14.44
CA PRO A 261 -0.21 18.07 -13.43
C PRO A 261 -0.15 19.58 -13.67
N ASN A 262 -0.04 20.36 -12.60
CA ASN A 262 0.04 21.83 -12.66
C ASN A 262 1.45 22.34 -13.02
N VAL A 263 2.26 21.52 -13.68
CA VAL A 263 3.62 21.82 -14.10
C VAL A 263 3.80 21.53 -15.59
N THR A 264 4.60 22.34 -16.27
CA THR A 264 5.01 22.04 -17.65
C THR A 264 6.02 20.91 -17.60
N ILE A 265 5.62 19.72 -18.05
CA ILE A 265 6.53 18.59 -18.17
C ILE A 265 7.27 18.74 -19.48
N GLU A 266 8.48 19.29 -19.43
CA GLU A 266 9.41 19.16 -20.54
C GLU A 266 9.82 17.69 -20.61
N GLU A 267 9.40 16.99 -21.67
CA GLU A 267 9.93 15.67 -22.01
C GLU A 267 11.45 15.80 -22.12
N SER A 268 12.17 15.46 -21.06
CA SER A 268 13.61 15.62 -21.02
C SER A 268 14.20 14.71 -22.08
N GLY A 269 14.66 15.35 -23.17
CA GLY A 269 15.37 14.71 -24.28
C GLY A 269 16.52 13.85 -23.79
N ASN A 270 16.84 12.83 -24.59
CA ASN A 270 17.71 11.67 -24.32
C ASN A 270 19.18 11.92 -23.89
N VAL A 271 19.54 13.02 -23.23
CA VAL A 271 20.91 13.27 -22.82
C VAL A 271 20.95 13.79 -21.39
N ASN A 272 21.27 12.90 -20.44
CA ASN A 272 21.63 13.27 -19.08
C ASN A 272 23.17 13.46 -19.00
N SER A 273 23.61 14.40 -18.18
CA SER A 273 25.00 14.90 -18.05
C SER A 273 26.06 13.88 -17.58
N ASP A 274 25.65 12.64 -17.28
CA ASP A 274 26.48 11.61 -16.63
C ASP A 274 26.87 10.43 -17.55
N ASN A 275 26.87 10.60 -18.87
CA ASN A 275 27.27 9.54 -19.81
C ASN A 275 26.39 8.25 -19.74
N LYS A 276 25.15 8.38 -19.21
CA LYS A 276 24.17 7.31 -19.08
C LYS A 276 23.20 7.29 -20.27
N ILE A 277 23.00 6.11 -20.85
CA ILE A 277 22.01 5.81 -21.87
C ILE A 277 20.64 5.63 -21.19
N LYS A 278 19.67 6.44 -21.60
CA LYS A 278 18.27 6.34 -21.16
C LYS A 278 17.53 5.31 -22.02
N LEU A 279 16.98 4.30 -21.36
CA LEU A 279 16.04 3.32 -21.92
C LEU A 279 14.61 3.65 -21.46
N SER A 280 13.61 2.95 -21.99
CA SER A 280 12.20 3.18 -21.65
C SER A 280 11.87 2.95 -20.18
N THR A 281 12.60 2.06 -19.49
CA THR A 281 12.33 1.63 -18.11
C THR A 281 13.49 1.90 -17.16
N GLY A 282 14.55 2.59 -17.60
CA GLY A 282 15.73 2.79 -16.76
C GLY A 282 16.86 3.54 -17.43
N LEU A 283 17.97 3.68 -16.70
CA LEU A 283 19.19 4.36 -17.14
C LEU A 283 20.36 3.43 -16.90
N PHE A 284 21.24 3.30 -17.89
CA PHE A 284 22.46 2.51 -17.75
C PHE A 284 23.65 3.27 -18.32
N THR A 285 24.82 3.11 -17.72
CA THR A 285 26.10 3.34 -18.39
C THR A 285 26.38 2.24 -19.42
N VAL A 286 27.30 2.51 -20.36
CA VAL A 286 27.74 1.49 -21.33
C VAL A 286 28.33 0.26 -20.63
N GLU A 287 29.08 0.46 -19.55
CA GLU A 287 29.71 -0.60 -18.76
C GLU A 287 28.68 -1.50 -18.06
N GLU A 288 27.60 -0.92 -17.53
CA GLU A 288 26.52 -1.68 -16.91
C GLU A 288 25.72 -2.49 -17.96
N ILE A 289 25.47 -1.94 -19.15
CA ILE A 289 24.83 -2.68 -20.25
C ILE A 289 25.70 -3.86 -20.67
N GLU A 290 27.01 -3.65 -20.87
CA GLU A 290 27.92 -4.72 -21.27
C GLU A 290 28.01 -5.80 -20.20
N SER A 291 28.09 -5.42 -18.93
CA SER A 291 28.13 -6.36 -17.80
C SER A 291 26.84 -7.17 -17.68
N MET A 292 25.67 -6.51 -17.83
CA MET A 292 24.37 -7.17 -17.82
C MET A 292 24.28 -8.20 -18.95
N LEU A 293 24.57 -7.80 -20.19
CA LEU A 293 24.49 -8.68 -21.36
C LEU A 293 25.48 -9.86 -21.29
N ASN A 294 26.64 -9.67 -20.66
CA ASN A 294 27.63 -10.73 -20.44
C ASN A 294 27.29 -11.66 -19.25
N SER A 295 26.38 -11.25 -18.37
CA SER A 295 25.96 -12.04 -17.19
C SER A 295 24.72 -12.91 -17.44
N ILE A 296 23.99 -12.65 -18.53
CA ILE A 296 22.86 -13.48 -18.95
C ILE A 296 23.40 -14.88 -19.34
N PRO A 297 22.80 -15.99 -18.85
CA PRO A 297 23.24 -17.36 -19.12
C PRO A 297 22.92 -17.84 -20.56
N GLN A 298 22.88 -16.92 -21.52
CA GLN A 298 22.54 -17.16 -22.91
C GLN A 298 23.49 -16.36 -23.82
N ASP A 299 24.02 -16.99 -24.87
CA ASP A 299 24.81 -16.31 -25.89
C ASP A 299 23.90 -15.39 -26.73
N ILE A 300 24.17 -14.08 -26.71
CA ILE A 300 23.44 -13.07 -27.45
C ILE A 300 24.30 -12.62 -28.62
N THR A 301 23.73 -12.55 -29.82
CA THR A 301 24.36 -11.90 -30.99
C THR A 301 23.32 -11.00 -31.64
N PHE A 302 23.61 -9.70 -31.71
CA PHE A 302 22.75 -8.73 -32.36
C PHE A 302 23.23 -8.50 -33.80
N VAL A 303 22.34 -8.77 -34.75
CA VAL A 303 22.50 -8.48 -36.18
C VAL A 303 21.54 -7.34 -36.51
N ASP A 304 22.05 -6.28 -37.11
CA ASP A 304 21.22 -5.12 -37.46
C ASP A 304 20.43 -5.35 -38.75
N LYS A 305 19.64 -4.34 -39.14
CA LYS A 305 18.82 -4.34 -40.35
C LYS A 305 19.61 -4.48 -41.67
N ASP A 306 20.93 -4.27 -41.63
CA ASP A 306 21.83 -4.32 -42.78
C ASP A 306 22.62 -5.65 -42.80
N ASP A 307 22.13 -6.66 -42.08
CA ASP A 307 22.73 -8.00 -41.91
C ASP A 307 24.17 -7.98 -41.34
N LYS A 308 24.50 -6.95 -40.53
CA LYS A 308 25.82 -6.84 -39.89
C LYS A 308 25.74 -7.18 -38.41
N VAL A 309 26.67 -8.01 -37.93
CA VAL A 309 26.81 -8.24 -36.49
C VAL A 309 27.30 -6.95 -35.85
N ARG A 310 26.55 -6.42 -34.89
CA ARG A 310 26.92 -5.20 -34.15
C ARG A 310 27.38 -5.47 -32.73
N TYR A 311 26.97 -6.60 -32.18
CA TYR A 311 27.29 -6.97 -30.83
C TYR A 311 27.21 -8.49 -30.65
N PHE A 312 28.06 -9.04 -29.80
CA PHE A 312 27.90 -10.38 -29.25
C PHE A 312 28.33 -10.38 -27.78
N SER A 313 27.63 -11.14 -26.93
CA SER A 313 27.99 -11.25 -25.52
C SER A 313 29.27 -12.06 -25.31
N GLN A 314 30.03 -11.70 -24.29
CA GLN A 314 31.26 -12.34 -23.83
C GLN A 314 31.06 -12.91 -22.42
N GLY A 315 30.08 -13.82 -22.28
CA GLY A 315 29.82 -14.52 -21.04
C GLY A 315 30.90 -15.54 -20.67
N LYS A 316 30.89 -16.00 -19.40
CA LYS A 316 31.85 -16.98 -18.87
C LYS A 316 31.71 -18.36 -19.51
N GLU A 317 30.48 -18.77 -19.82
CA GLU A 317 30.16 -20.02 -20.48
C GLU A 317 29.56 -19.70 -21.85
N ARG A 318 30.26 -20.10 -22.91
CA ARG A 318 29.86 -19.90 -24.31
C ARG A 318 29.62 -21.24 -24.97
N ILE A 319 28.50 -21.35 -25.67
CA ILE A 319 28.17 -22.52 -26.49
C ILE A 319 28.83 -22.37 -27.86
N PHE A 320 28.88 -21.16 -28.41
CA PHE A 320 29.49 -20.89 -29.72
C PHE A 320 30.54 -19.79 -29.66
N ASP A 321 31.73 -20.11 -30.16
CA ASP A 321 32.80 -19.12 -30.20
C ASP A 321 32.57 -18.05 -31.28
N ARG A 322 32.55 -16.79 -30.85
CA ARG A 322 32.57 -15.59 -31.72
C ARG A 322 33.87 -14.82 -31.53
N ASN A 323 34.44 -14.37 -32.64
CA ASN A 323 35.62 -13.51 -32.64
C ASN A 323 35.22 -12.07 -32.98
N LYS A 324 36.03 -11.08 -32.58
CA LYS A 324 35.77 -9.67 -32.90
C LYS A 324 35.86 -9.34 -34.40
N ALA A 325 36.33 -10.27 -35.23
CA ALA A 325 36.46 -10.06 -36.68
C ALA A 325 35.12 -10.15 -37.43
N ILE A 326 34.04 -10.59 -36.78
CA ILE A 326 32.69 -10.62 -37.36
C ILE A 326 31.92 -9.30 -37.24
N LEU A 327 32.43 -8.33 -36.46
CA LEU A 327 31.79 -7.04 -36.16
C LEU A 327 31.93 -6.01 -37.30
#